data_AF-A0A257JCG4-F1
#
_entry.id   AF-A0A257JCG4-F1
#
_cell.length_a   1.000
_cell.length_b   1.000
_cell.length_c   1.000
_cell.angle_alpha   90.00
_cell.angle_beta   90.00
_cell.angle_gamma   90.00
#
_symmetry.space_group_name_H-M   'P 1'
#
loop_
_entity.id
_entity.type
_entity.pdbx_description
1 polymer ?
#
loop_
_entity_poly.entity_id
_entity_poly.type
_entity_poly.pdbx_seq_one_letter_code
_entity_poly.pdbx_strand_id
1 'polypeptide(L)' 'MSRSSLQADNIHKRFGDREVLRGVSLTAQPGDVVAIIGSSGSGKSTLLRCL' A
#
# COMPACT_ATOMS: atom_id res chain seq x y z
N MET A 1 -10.15 -1.97 -24.25
CA MET A 1 -10.91 -1.71 -23.01
C MET A 1 -9.91 -1.64 -21.88
N SER A 2 -9.72 -0.47 -21.25
CA SER A 2 -8.80 -0.33 -20.12
C SER A 2 -9.41 -1.05 -18.91
N ARG A 3 -8.82 -2.17 -18.50
CA ARG A 3 -9.15 -2.80 -17.21
C ARG A 3 -8.47 -1.96 -16.14
N SER A 4 -9.26 -1.19 -15.39
CA SER A 4 -8.74 -0.33 -14.32
C SER A 4 -8.04 -1.18 -13.25
N SER A 5 -6.72 -1.13 -13.19
CA SER A 5 -5.91 -1.78 -12.15
C SER A 5 -5.52 -0.76 -11.07
N LEU A 6 -5.49 -1.19 -9.80
CA LEU A 6 -4.86 -0.42 -8.74
C LEU A 6 -3.34 -0.59 -8.86
N GLN A 7 -2.61 0.50 -9.01
CA GLN A 7 -1.15 0.48 -9.01
C GLN A 7 -0.64 1.49 -7.98
N ALA A 8 0.20 1.02 -7.06
CA ALA A 8 1.01 1.85 -6.20
C ALA A 8 2.47 1.58 -6.52
N ASP A 9 3.24 2.63 -6.74
CA ASP A 9 4.66 2.52 -7.02
C ASP A 9 5.46 3.34 -6.01
N ASN A 10 6.38 2.65 -5.34
CA ASN A 10 7.35 3.17 -4.40
C ASN A 10 6.76 4.15 -3.37
N ILE A 11 5.67 3.75 -2.70
CA ILE A 11 5.03 4.61 -1.69
C ILE A 11 5.91 4.71 -0.44
N HIS A 12 6.25 5.95 -0.10
CA HIS A 12 6.86 6.32 1.18
C HIS A 12 5.89 7.13 2.02
N LYS A 13 5.91 6.92 3.34
CA LYS A 13 5.11 7.73 4.27
C LYS A 13 5.83 7.90 5.59
N ARG A 14 5.95 9.16 6.01
CA ARG A 14 6.47 9.56 7.33
C ARG A 14 5.41 10.27 8.16
N PHE A 15 5.53 10.15 9.47
CA PHE A 15 4.85 10.99 10.46
C PHE A 15 5.93 11.59 11.37
N GLY A 16 6.20 12.89 11.21
CA GLY A 16 7.40 13.51 11.78
C GLY A 16 8.66 12.78 11.31
N ASP A 17 9.49 12.37 12.27
CA ASP A 17 10.75 11.68 11.98
C ASP A 17 10.61 10.19 11.68
N ARG A 18 9.44 9.60 11.97
CA ARG A 18 9.20 8.17 11.80
C ARG A 18 8.77 7.86 10.38
N GLU A 19 9.59 7.09 9.66
CA GLU A 19 9.19 6.47 8.39
C GLU A 19 8.41 5.17 8.64
N VAL A 20 7.16 5.17 8.20
CA VAL A 20 6.19 4.08 8.37
C VAL A 20 6.10 3.21 7.11
N LEU A 21 6.08 3.81 5.92
CA LEU A 21 6.19 3.10 4.65
C LEU A 21 7.53 3.47 4.00
N ARG A 22 8.29 2.46 3.57
CA ARG A 22 9.68 2.56 3.12
C ARG A 22 9.84 2.06 1.68
N GLY A 23 9.06 2.62 0.75
CA GLY A 23 9.08 2.21 -0.66
C GLY A 23 8.24 0.96 -0.91
N VAL A 24 6.93 1.08 -0.78
CA VAL A 24 5.98 -0.02 -1.02
C VAL A 24 5.39 0.09 -2.42
N SER A 25 5.59 -0.93 -3.25
CA SER A 25 4.93 -1.07 -4.56
C SER A 25 3.97 -2.26 -4.53
N LEU A 26 2.79 -2.10 -5.15
CA LEU A 26 1.85 -3.20 -5.38
C LEU A 26 1.01 -2.94 -6.64
N THR A 27 0.48 -4.01 -7.22
CA THR A 27 -0.50 -3.93 -8.30
C THR A 27 -1.61 -4.92 -8.02
N ALA A 28 -2.86 -4.49 -8.16
CA ALA A 28 -4.04 -5.34 -8.07
C ALA A 28 -4.90 -5.18 -9.32
N GLN A 29 -5.30 -6.30 -9.90
CA GLN A 29 -6.12 -6.37 -11.10
C GLN A 29 -7.61 -6.49 -10.72
N PRO A 30 -8.52 -6.13 -11.64
CA PRO A 30 -9.94 -6.42 -11.46
C PRO A 30 -10.18 -7.91 -11.18
N GLY A 31 -10.84 -8.21 -10.06
CA GLY A 31 -11.13 -9.58 -9.61
C GLY A 31 -10.17 -10.10 -8.54
N ASP A 32 -9.05 -9.42 -8.28
CA ASP A 32 -8.14 -9.80 -7.20
C ASP A 32 -8.75 -9.55 -5.83
N VAL A 33 -8.55 -10.50 -4.91
CA VAL A 33 -8.81 -10.33 -3.48
C VAL A 33 -7.46 -10.28 -2.78
N VAL A 34 -7.03 -9.08 -2.39
CA VAL A 34 -5.72 -8.84 -1.78
C VAL A 34 -5.87 -8.62 -0.28
N ALA A 35 -5.10 -9.37 0.51
CA ALA A 35 -5.02 -9.19 1.97
C ALA A 35 -3.66 -8.63 2.38
N ILE A 36 -3.66 -7.59 3.23
CA ILE A 36 -2.44 -7.04 3.82
C ILE A 36 -2.28 -7.60 5.24
N ILE A 37 -1.22 -8.36 5.47
CA ILE A 37 -0.91 -9.00 6.76
C ILE A 37 0.40 -8.45 7.35
N GLY A 38 0.56 -8.61 8.66
CA GLY A 38 1.74 -8.14 9.39
C GLY A 38 1.45 -7.76 10.83
N SER A 39 2.49 -7.63 11.65
CA SER A 39 2.41 -7.28 13.08
C SER A 39 1.71 -5.94 13.33
N SER A 40 1.26 -5.70 14.57
CA SER A 40 0.74 -4.38 14.94
C SER A 40 1.80 -3.28 14.70
N GLY A 41 1.38 -2.14 14.14
CA GLY A 41 2.29 -1.03 13.84
C GLY A 41 3.16 -1.15 12.57
N SER A 42 3.02 -2.24 11.79
CA SER A 42 3.76 -2.46 10.52
C SER A 42 3.39 -1.52 9.36
N GLY A 43 2.40 -0.64 9.53
CA GLY A 43 2.01 0.32 8.48
C GLY A 43 0.85 -0.10 7.58
N LYS A 44 0.18 -1.24 7.84
CA LYS A 44 -0.96 -1.73 7.03
C LYS A 44 -2.07 -0.69 6.83
N SER A 45 -2.60 -0.13 7.92
CA SER A 45 -3.62 0.92 7.84
C SER A 45 -3.08 2.24 7.28
N THR A 46 -1.76 2.46 7.33
CA THR A 46 -1.12 3.60 6.68
C THR A 46 -1.08 3.40 5.17
N LEU A 47 -0.72 2.21 4.70
CA LEU A 47 -0.75 1.85 3.28
C LEU A 47 -2.17 1.97 2.71
N LEU A 48 -3.17 1.41 3.38
CA LEU A 48 -4.58 1.51 2.96
C LEU A 48 -5.13 2.95 2.93
N ARG A 49 -4.51 3.89 3.63
CA ARG A 49 -4.88 5.32 3.57
C ARG A 49 -4.15 6.08 2.47
N CYS A 50 -3.10 5.49 1.90
CA CYS A 50 -2.34 6.07 0.80
C CYS A 50 -2.84 5.59 -0.57
N LEU A 51 -3.47 4.41 -0.62
CA LEU A 51 -4.21 3.90 -1.78
C LEU A 51 -5.57 4.61 -1.89
#